data_AF-A0A1I2HS08-F1
#
_entry.id   AF-A0A1I2HS08-F1
#
_cell.length_a   1.000
_cell.length_b   1.000
_cell.length_c   1.000
_cell.angle_alpha   90.00
_cell.angle_beta   90.00
_cell.angle_gamma   90.00
#
_symmetry.space_group_name_H-M   'P 1'
#
loop_
_entity.id
_entity.type
_entity.pdbx_description
1 polymer ?
#
loop_
_entity_poly.entity_id
_entity_poly.type
_entity_poly.pdbx_seq_one_letter_code
_entity_poly.pdbx_strand_id
1 'polypeptide(L)' 'MVEAYPVDNRGAKVDLTMAYVGTRALFERAGFQKAADTQSVLNGFPRVLMRLDLRPQTASR' A
#
# COMPACT_ATOMS: atom_id res chain seq x y z
N MET A 1 -5.77 -9.39 -10.33
CA MET A 1 -5.22 -9.05 -9.00
C MET A 1 -4.01 -8.16 -9.21
N VAL A 2 -3.88 -7.10 -8.41
CA VAL A 2 -2.79 -6.12 -8.50
C VAL A 2 -1.99 -6.15 -7.20
N GLU A 3 -0.67 -6.13 -7.32
CA GLU A 3 0.24 -6.01 -6.18
C GLU A 3 0.91 -4.64 -6.16
N ALA A 4 0.93 -4.01 -4.99
CA ALA A 4 1.59 -2.73 -4.75
C ALA A 4 2.53 -2.86 -3.55
N TYR A 5 3.56 -2.02 -3.52
CA TYR A 5 4.58 -2.03 -2.49
C TYR A 5 4.85 -0.61 -1.95
N PRO A 6 3.85 0.03 -1.30
CA PRO A 6 3.99 1.36 -0.73
C PRO A 6 4.84 1.34 0.55
N VAL A 7 5.21 2.53 1.02
CA VAL A 7 5.81 2.69 2.36
C VAL A 7 4.72 2.67 3.44
N ASP A 8 4.97 1.95 4.54
CA ASP A 8 4.20 2.09 5.78
C ASP A 8 4.84 3.19 6.62
N ASN A 9 4.39 4.42 6.36
CA ASN A 9 4.86 5.63 7.04
C ASN A 9 4.24 5.82 8.43
N ARG A 10 3.28 4.97 8.85
CA ARG A 10 2.58 5.07 10.14
C ARG A 10 2.04 6.48 10.44
N GLY A 11 1.59 7.19 9.40
CA GLY A 11 1.08 8.56 9.49
C GLY A 11 2.14 9.67 9.52
N ALA A 12 3.44 9.34 9.50
CA ALA A 12 4.51 10.31 9.38
C ALA A 12 4.52 10.99 7.99
N LYS A 13 4.97 12.24 7.92
CA LYS A 13 5.18 12.88 6.62
C LYS A 13 6.29 12.16 5.85
N VAL A 14 6.04 11.92 4.56
CA VAL A 14 7.03 11.37 3.63
C VAL A 14 7.63 12.53 2.84
N ASP A 15 8.94 12.47 2.59
CA ASP A 15 9.64 13.40 1.71
C ASP A 15 8.98 13.40 0.31
N LEU A 16 8.72 14.58 -0.24
CA LEU A 16 8.03 14.73 -1.52
C LEU A 16 8.80 14.10 -2.70
N THR A 17 10.13 13.99 -2.61
CA THR A 17 10.93 13.25 -3.60
C THR A 17 10.52 11.78 -3.68
N MET A 18 9.98 11.21 -2.60
CA MET A 18 9.54 9.82 -2.49
C MET A 18 8.02 9.63 -2.69
N ALA A 19 7.29 10.68 -3.06
CA ALA A 19 5.84 10.63 -3.22
C ALA A 19 5.39 9.64 -4.31
N TYR A 20 6.24 9.33 -5.29
CA TYR A 20 5.92 8.42 -6.40
C TYR A 20 5.63 6.98 -5.95
N VAL A 21 6.12 6.56 -4.77
CA VAL A 21 5.89 5.21 -4.23
C VAL A 21 4.51 5.09 -3.57
N GLY A 22 3.94 6.21 -3.11
CA GLY A 22 2.71 6.26 -2.34
C GLY A 22 2.85 5.67 -0.93
N THR A 23 1.85 5.93 -0.10
CA THR A 23 1.78 5.45 1.30
C THR A 23 0.77 4.33 1.44
N ARG A 24 0.96 3.46 2.44
CA ARG A 24 0.00 2.40 2.77
C ARG A 24 -1.43 2.93 2.87
N ALA A 25 -1.64 4.06 3.56
CA ALA A 25 -2.95 4.69 3.71
C ALA A 25 -3.58 5.12 2.37
N LEU A 26 -2.78 5.56 1.39
CA LEU A 26 -3.28 5.89 0.05
C LEU A 26 -3.86 4.65 -0.64
N PHE A 27 -3.18 3.52 -0.53
CA PHE A 27 -3.59 2.25 -1.15
C PHE A 27 -4.77 1.61 -0.40
N GLU A 28 -4.82 1.70 0.93
CA GLU A 28 -5.98 1.27 1.73
C GLU A 28 -7.26 2.02 1.28
N ARG A 29 -7.16 3.33 1.06
CA ARG A 29 -8.28 4.14 0.52
C ARG A 29 -8.71 3.73 -0.90
N ALA A 30 -7.80 3.14 -1.67
CA ALA A 30 -8.10 2.61 -3.01
C ALA A 30 -8.61 1.15 -2.98
N GLY A 31 -8.84 0.58 -1.80
CA GLY A 31 -9.36 -0.79 -1.63
C GLY A 31 -8.29 -1.88 -1.61
N PHE A 32 -7.00 -1.51 -1.61
CA PHE A 32 -5.95 -2.50 -1.41
C PHE A 32 -5.91 -2.95 0.05
N GLN A 33 -5.56 -4.21 0.28
CA GLN A 33 -5.36 -4.79 1.60
C GLN A 33 -3.89 -5.19 1.79
N LYS A 34 -3.35 -4.98 2.99
CA LYS A 34 -2.01 -5.49 3.32
C LYS A 34 -2.01 -7.01 3.26
N ALA A 35 -1.03 -7.56 2.56
CA ALA A 35 -0.87 -8.99 2.37
C ALA A 35 0.33 -9.57 3.12
N ALA A 36 1.42 -8.81 3.23
CA ALA A 36 2.62 -9.22 3.94
C ALA A 36 3.49 -8.03 4.34
N ASP A 37 4.26 -8.21 5.41
CA ASP A 37 5.44 -7.40 5.67
C ASP A 37 6.57 -7.76 4.70
N THR A 38 7.48 -6.82 4.47
CA THR A 38 8.70 -7.08 3.68
C THR A 38 9.93 -6.60 4.45
N GLN A 39 11.10 -7.03 4.00
CA GLN A 39 12.39 -6.54 4.53
C GLN A 39 12.90 -5.29 3.79
N SER A 40 12.17 -4.82 2.77
CA SER A 40 12.56 -3.65 1.98
C SER A 40 12.27 -2.37 2.76
N VAL A 41 13.27 -1.48 2.81
CA VAL A 41 13.16 -0.16 3.43
C VAL A 41 13.44 0.89 2.37
N LEU A 42 12.65 1.97 2.36
CA LEU A 42 12.87 3.12 1.51
C LEU A 42 12.71 4.40 2.33
N ASN A 43 13.75 5.25 2.29
CA ASN A 43 13.80 6.51 3.03
C ASN A 43 13.44 6.35 4.52
N GLY A 44 13.96 5.28 5.16
CA GLY A 44 13.72 4.98 6.58
C GLY A 44 12.36 4.32 6.88
N PHE A 45 11.47 4.15 5.89
CA PHE A 45 10.18 3.51 6.08
C PHE A 45 10.16 2.08 5.52
N PRO A 46 9.58 1.10 6.24
CA PRO A 46 9.39 -0.24 5.71
C PRO A 46 8.38 -0.21 4.56
N ARG A 47 8.59 -1.08 3.58
CA ARG A 47 7.61 -1.34 2.52
C ARG A 47 6.77 -2.56 2.87
N VAL A 48 5.51 -2.52 2.49
CA VAL A 48 4.57 -3.61 2.71
C VAL A 48 3.99 -4.08 1.39
N LEU A 49 3.73 -5.37 1.25
CA LEU A 49 3.00 -5.89 0.10
C LEU A 49 1.51 -5.63 0.32
N MET A 50 0.87 -5.02 -0.67
CA MET A 50 -0.57 -4.76 -0.70
C MET A 50 -1.21 -5.32 -1.96
N ARG A 51 -2.45 -5.80 -1.84
CA ARG A 51 -3.17 -6.51 -2.89
C ARG A 51 -4.55 -5.93 -3.12
N LEU A 52 -4.91 -5.73 -4.39
CA LEU A 52 -6.27 -5.42 -4.82
C LEU A 52 -6.79 -6.58 -5.68
N ASP A 53 -7.90 -7.17 -5.26
CA ASP A 53 -8.66 -8.07 -6.12
C ASP A 53 -9.48 -7.24 -7.11
N LEU A 54 -9.41 -7.60 -8.39
CA LEU A 54 -10.13 -6.92 -9.46
C LEU A 54 -11.40 -7.65 -9.87
N ARG A 55 -11.66 -8.83 -9.29
CA ARG A 55 -12.92 -9.52 -9.51
C ARG A 55 -14.06 -8.63 -8.98
N PRO A 56 -15.14 -8.47 -9.74
CA PRO A 56 -16.30 -7.74 -9.27
C PRO A 56 -16.74 -8.33 -7.93
N GLN A 57 -16.86 -7.48 -6.89
CA GLN A 57 -17.50 -7.90 -5.65
C GLN A 57 -18.97 -8.15 -5.99
N THR A 58 -19.34 -9.40 -6.25
CA THR A 58 -20.73 -9.77 -6.41
C THR A 58 -21.39 -9.52 -5.06
N ALA A 59 -22.11 -8.41 -4.94
CA ALA A 59 -22.88 -8.14 -3.74
C ALA A 59 -23.88 -9.29 -3.58
N SER A 60 -23.71 -10.09 -2.53
CA SER A 60 -24.82 -10.90 -2.05
C SER A 60 -25.86 -9.91 -1.55
N ARG A 61 -27.01 -9.87 -2.23
CA ARG A 61 -28.22 -9.22 -1.74
C ARG A 61 -28.70 -9.90 -0.46
#